data_AF-A0A850GA55-F1
#
_entry.id   AF-A0A850GA55-F1
#
_cell.length_a   1.000
_cell.length_b   1.000
_cell.length_c   1.000
_cell.angle_alpha   90.00
_cell.angle_beta   90.00
_cell.angle_gamma   90.00
#
_symmetry.space_group_name_H-M   'P 1'
#
loop_
_entity.id
_entity.type
_entity.pdbx_description
1 polymer ?
#
loop_
_entity_poly.entity_id
_entity_poly.type
_entity_poly.pdbx_seq_one_letter_code
_entity_poly.pdbx_strand_id
1 'polypeptide(L)'
;MMTTRALLLSLVMVVASFGCADRDTISLDDEVGEDEDPFEPGESYASCNAAGECFNDWCLRPLDEPGFCTQACDPATPETCPDPGVGTATPVCVVVGQDAACALDCGGERDCPEGMRCEQVDVEGSARSICF
;
A
#
# COMPACT_ATOMS: atom_id res chain seq x y z
N MET A 1 -51.35 19.11 33.20
CA MET A 1 -52.58 18.32 33.11
C MET A 1 -52.24 17.03 32.37
N MET A 2 -52.21 15.92 33.11
CA MET A 2 -52.04 14.56 32.58
C MET A 2 -53.37 14.07 32.01
N THR A 3 -53.37 13.58 30.78
CA THR A 3 -54.44 12.69 30.30
C THR A 3 -53.83 11.60 29.42
N THR A 4 -53.57 10.48 30.08
CA THR A 4 -53.45 9.14 29.53
C THR A 4 -54.71 8.76 28.76
N ARG A 5 -54.58 8.18 27.57
CA ARG A 5 -55.48 7.09 27.11
C ARG A 5 -54.88 6.35 25.91
N ALA A 6 -54.82 5.05 26.08
CA ALA A 6 -54.20 4.08 25.20
C ALA A 6 -55.21 3.48 24.21
N LEU A 7 -54.62 2.93 23.13
CA LEU A 7 -55.02 1.73 22.38
C LEU A 7 -56.33 1.73 21.60
N LEU A 8 -56.18 1.61 20.27
CA LEU A 8 -57.01 0.81 19.34
C LEU A 8 -56.17 0.64 18.06
N LEU A 9 -55.36 -0.41 17.92
CA LEU A 9 -55.67 -1.65 17.18
C LEU A 9 -56.30 -1.38 15.81
N SER A 10 -55.48 -1.38 14.76
CA SER A 10 -55.92 -1.67 13.38
C SER A 10 -54.80 -2.39 12.65
N LEU A 11 -54.91 -3.71 12.69
CA LEU A 11 -54.21 -4.67 11.87
C LEU A 11 -54.71 -4.51 10.42
N VAL A 12 -53.81 -4.15 9.49
CA VAL A 12 -54.08 -4.29 8.05
C VAL A 12 -52.92 -5.07 7.44
N MET A 13 -53.16 -6.37 7.24
CA MET A 13 -52.39 -7.16 6.28
C MET A 13 -52.80 -6.73 4.87
N VAL A 14 -51.84 -6.30 4.06
CA VAL A 14 -51.94 -6.40 2.60
C VAL A 14 -50.80 -7.29 2.13
N VAL A 15 -51.20 -8.46 1.64
CA VAL A 15 -50.37 -9.51 1.05
C VAL A 15 -50.38 -9.35 -0.47
N ALA A 16 -49.25 -9.72 -1.08
CA ALA A 16 -48.97 -9.95 -2.51
C ALA A 16 -48.81 -8.67 -3.38
N SER A 17 -47.78 -8.57 -4.22
CA SER A 17 -47.43 -9.58 -5.24
C SER A 17 -45.98 -9.45 -5.73
N PHE A 18 -45.44 -10.61 -6.07
CA PHE A 18 -44.26 -10.90 -6.86
C PHE A 18 -43.92 -9.87 -7.94
N GLY A 19 -42.76 -9.24 -7.79
CA GLY A 19 -41.97 -8.74 -8.91
C GLY A 19 -40.59 -9.35 -8.79
N CYS A 20 -40.39 -10.55 -9.36
CA CYS A 20 -39.05 -10.98 -9.74
C CYS A 20 -38.63 -10.07 -10.89
N ALA A 21 -38.03 -8.92 -10.57
CA ALA A 21 -37.19 -8.25 -11.53
C ALA A 21 -35.94 -9.12 -11.64
N ASP A 22 -35.78 -9.76 -12.80
CA ASP A 22 -34.55 -10.34 -13.29
C ASP A 22 -33.36 -9.55 -12.76
N ARG A 23 -32.65 -10.17 -11.82
CA ARG A 23 -31.34 -9.68 -11.40
C ARG A 23 -30.42 -10.07 -12.54
N ASP A 24 -30.34 -9.17 -13.51
CA ASP A 24 -29.33 -9.17 -14.56
C ASP A 24 -28.00 -9.51 -13.88
N THR A 25 -27.49 -10.68 -14.24
CA THR A 25 -26.21 -11.18 -13.79
C THR A 25 -25.18 -10.21 -14.35
N ILE A 26 -24.77 -9.28 -13.48
CA ILE A 26 -23.54 -8.53 -13.65
C ILE A 26 -22.43 -9.57 -13.82
N SER A 27 -22.09 -9.87 -15.08
CA SER A 27 -20.79 -10.38 -15.43
C SER A 27 -19.84 -9.20 -15.29
N LEU A 28 -19.38 -8.98 -14.05
CA LEU A 28 -18.09 -8.36 -13.84
C LEU A 28 -17.10 -9.37 -14.36
N ASP A 29 -16.77 -9.23 -15.64
CA ASP A 29 -15.46 -9.58 -16.18
C ASP A 29 -14.47 -8.62 -15.51
N ASP A 30 -14.29 -8.78 -14.19
CA ASP A 30 -13.23 -8.17 -13.41
C ASP A 30 -11.99 -9.02 -13.70
N GLU A 31 -11.47 -8.87 -14.92
CA GLU A 31 -10.03 -9.02 -15.13
C GLU A 31 -9.43 -7.73 -14.55
N VAL A 32 -9.48 -7.61 -13.21
CA VAL A 32 -8.52 -6.78 -12.51
C VAL A 32 -7.20 -7.42 -12.89
N GLY A 33 -6.48 -6.82 -13.84
CA GLY A 33 -5.05 -7.01 -13.90
C GLY A 33 -4.60 -6.63 -12.51
N GLU A 34 -4.35 -7.64 -11.68
CA GLU A 34 -3.54 -7.48 -10.50
C GLU A 34 -2.24 -6.96 -11.10
N ASP A 35 -1.99 -5.65 -11.01
CA ASP A 35 -0.66 -5.09 -11.19
C ASP A 35 0.17 -5.78 -10.10
N GLU A 36 0.60 -7.01 -10.39
CA GLU A 36 1.24 -7.93 -9.46
C GLU A 36 2.54 -7.25 -9.05
N ASP A 37 2.65 -6.92 -7.77
CA ASP A 37 3.90 -6.45 -7.18
C ASP A 37 5.03 -7.35 -7.71
N PRO A 38 6.07 -6.79 -8.37
CA PRO A 38 7.09 -7.60 -9.02
C PRO A 38 7.95 -8.37 -8.01
N PHE A 39 7.78 -8.11 -6.71
CA PHE A 39 8.52 -8.74 -5.62
C PHE A 39 7.63 -9.75 -4.86
N GLU A 40 8.21 -10.88 -4.48
CA GLU A 40 7.48 -11.85 -3.66
C GLU A 40 7.19 -11.24 -2.27
N PRO A 41 6.03 -11.55 -1.65
CA PRO A 41 5.66 -10.97 -0.36
C PRO A 41 6.74 -11.15 0.71
N GLY A 42 7.20 -10.02 1.27
CA GLY A 42 8.20 -9.96 2.32
C GLY A 42 9.66 -9.98 1.85
N GLU A 43 9.92 -10.05 0.54
CA GLU A 43 11.25 -9.83 -0.03
C GLU A 43 11.62 -8.34 -0.08
N SER A 44 12.89 -8.04 -0.37
CA SER A 44 13.32 -6.65 -0.60
C SER A 44 12.48 -6.00 -1.69
N TYR A 45 12.06 -4.76 -1.42
CA TYR A 45 11.19 -3.92 -2.23
C TYR A 45 9.72 -4.37 -2.31
N ALA A 46 9.34 -5.52 -1.76
CA ALA A 46 7.93 -5.88 -1.65
C ALA A 46 7.16 -4.91 -0.74
N SER A 47 5.91 -4.62 -1.07
CA SER A 47 5.06 -3.75 -0.23
C SER A 47 4.92 -4.29 1.20
N CYS A 48 4.88 -3.39 2.19
CA CYS A 48 4.70 -3.75 3.60
C CYS A 48 3.88 -2.72 4.39
N ASN A 49 3.08 -3.23 5.33
CA ASN A 49 2.29 -2.47 6.29
C ASN A 49 2.83 -2.52 7.74
N ALA A 50 3.83 -3.37 8.00
CA ALA A 50 4.54 -3.44 9.28
C ALA A 50 5.87 -4.18 9.13
N ALA A 51 6.78 -3.99 10.09
CA ALA A 51 8.06 -4.71 10.10
C ALA A 51 7.93 -6.24 10.16
N GLY A 52 6.82 -6.77 10.70
CA GLY A 52 6.58 -8.21 10.77
C GLY A 52 6.23 -8.88 9.43
N GLU A 53 6.09 -8.10 8.35
CA GLU A 53 5.77 -8.60 7.01
C GLU A 53 7.03 -8.90 6.18
N CYS A 54 8.22 -8.49 6.65
CA CYS A 54 9.48 -8.64 5.93
C CYS A 54 10.30 -9.83 6.44
N PHE A 55 10.88 -10.63 5.55
CA PHE A 55 11.40 -11.96 5.89
C PHE A 55 12.67 -12.00 6.75
N ASN A 56 13.43 -10.91 6.87
CA ASN A 56 14.50 -10.66 7.86
C ASN A 56 14.88 -9.18 7.87
N ASP A 57 13.91 -8.35 7.52
CA ASP A 57 14.11 -7.01 6.97
C ASP A 57 13.20 -6.03 7.72
N TRP A 58 13.36 -4.75 7.43
CA TRP A 58 12.57 -3.68 8.02
C TRP A 58 11.63 -3.08 7.00
N CYS A 59 10.47 -2.63 7.47
CA CYS A 59 9.51 -1.96 6.62
C CYS A 59 9.78 -0.45 6.63
N LEU A 60 10.46 0.07 5.61
CA LEU A 60 10.72 1.51 5.46
C LEU A 60 9.49 2.18 4.86
N ARG A 61 8.94 3.17 5.56
CA ARG A 61 7.62 3.72 5.28
C ARG A 61 7.52 5.21 5.53
N PRO A 62 6.72 5.93 4.73
CA PRO A 62 6.17 7.22 5.14
C PRO A 62 5.22 7.04 6.32
N LEU A 63 4.93 8.13 7.03
CA LEU A 63 3.98 8.11 8.15
C LEU A 63 2.57 7.80 7.64
N ASP A 64 1.90 6.82 8.25
CA ASP A 64 0.51 6.43 7.94
C ASP A 64 0.27 5.90 6.51
N GLU A 65 1.32 5.45 5.82
CA GLU A 65 1.25 4.90 4.46
C GLU A 65 1.95 3.53 4.35
N PRO A 66 1.59 2.70 3.36
CA PRO A 66 2.39 1.53 2.99
C PRO A 66 3.82 1.95 2.64
N GLY A 67 4.75 1.05 2.93
CA GLY A 67 6.15 1.20 2.54
C GLY A 67 6.62 -0.04 1.80
N PHE A 68 7.92 -0.27 1.83
CA PHE A 68 8.53 -1.45 1.24
C PHE A 68 9.50 -2.12 2.22
N CYS A 69 9.61 -3.44 2.10
CA CYS A 69 10.59 -4.21 2.82
C CYS A 69 11.99 -3.86 2.32
N THR A 70 12.92 -3.62 3.23
CA THR A 70 14.29 -3.25 2.90
C THR A 70 15.24 -3.85 3.92
N GLN A 71 16.53 -3.82 3.62
CA GLN A 71 17.61 -4.30 4.48
C GLN A 71 18.44 -3.14 4.99
N ALA A 72 19.15 -3.36 6.11
CA ALA A 72 20.14 -2.41 6.59
C ALA A 72 21.33 -2.36 5.62
N CYS A 73 21.95 -1.19 5.52
CA CYS A 73 23.18 -0.99 4.75
C CYS A 73 24.19 -0.20 5.55
N ASP A 74 25.46 -0.30 5.14
CA ASP A 74 26.51 0.59 5.64
C ASP A 74 26.70 1.73 4.61
N PRO A 75 26.50 3.00 5.00
CA PRO A 75 26.69 4.14 4.09
C PRO A 75 28.13 4.27 3.57
N ALA A 76 29.11 3.61 4.20
CA ALA A 76 30.47 3.52 3.69
C ALA A 76 30.64 2.50 2.54
N THR A 77 29.68 1.58 2.36
CA THR A 77 29.65 0.56 1.30
C THR A 77 28.24 0.46 0.68
N PRO A 78 27.78 1.53 -0.01
CA PRO A 78 26.42 1.62 -0.54
C PRO A 78 26.12 0.60 -1.65
N GLU A 79 27.14 0.01 -2.28
CA GLU A 79 26.99 -1.06 -3.27
C GLU A 79 26.39 -2.37 -2.71
N THR A 80 26.18 -2.45 -1.39
CA THR A 80 25.57 -3.61 -0.73
C THR A 80 24.04 -3.69 -0.89
N CYS A 81 23.42 -2.63 -1.41
CA CYS A 81 21.97 -2.62 -1.63
C CYS A 81 21.58 -3.45 -2.85
N PRO A 82 20.55 -4.31 -2.73
CA PRO A 82 20.15 -5.21 -3.81
C PRO A 82 19.61 -4.41 -4.99
N ASP A 83 20.02 -4.80 -6.20
CA ASP A 83 19.41 -4.29 -7.42
C ASP A 83 18.03 -4.93 -7.61
N PRO A 84 16.97 -4.14 -7.85
CA PRO A 84 15.62 -4.68 -7.97
C PRO A 84 15.42 -5.50 -9.25
N GLY A 85 16.29 -5.36 -10.26
CA GLY A 85 16.13 -6.02 -11.56
C GLY A 85 14.93 -5.54 -12.41
N VAL A 86 14.15 -4.59 -11.88
CA VAL A 86 12.95 -3.99 -12.48
C VAL A 86 12.94 -2.48 -12.26
N GLY A 87 12.30 -1.73 -13.17
CA GLY A 87 12.37 -0.26 -13.19
C GLY A 87 13.74 0.26 -13.65
N THR A 88 14.00 1.56 -13.42
CA THR A 88 15.29 2.21 -13.71
C THR A 88 15.87 2.97 -12.52
N ALA A 89 15.16 3.02 -11.40
CA ALA A 89 15.67 3.53 -10.13
C ALA A 89 16.90 2.75 -9.66
N THR A 90 17.86 3.43 -9.03
CA THR A 90 19.12 2.78 -8.61
C THR A 90 19.14 2.52 -7.12
N PRO A 91 19.72 1.40 -6.65
CA PRO A 91 19.93 1.17 -5.24
C PRO A 91 20.78 2.26 -4.60
N VAL A 92 20.38 2.71 -3.42
CA VAL A 92 21.09 3.69 -2.61
C VAL A 92 20.98 3.35 -1.14
N CYS A 93 22.04 3.61 -0.38
CA CYS A 93 22.01 3.55 1.08
C CYS A 93 21.63 4.93 1.64
N VAL A 94 20.48 5.04 2.29
CA VAL A 94 19.95 6.28 2.89
C VAL A 94 20.01 6.21 4.41
N VAL A 95 20.50 7.26 5.06
CA VAL A 95 20.53 7.36 6.53
C VAL A 95 19.18 7.86 7.03
N VAL A 96 18.54 7.11 7.91
CA VAL A 96 17.24 7.42 8.52
C VAL A 96 17.43 7.46 10.03
N GLY A 97 17.56 8.67 10.57
CA GLY A 97 17.83 8.86 12.00
C GLY A 97 19.25 8.42 12.37
N GLN A 98 19.39 7.30 13.09
CA GLN A 98 20.69 6.72 13.47
C GLN A 98 21.03 5.45 12.66
N ASP A 99 20.09 4.99 11.85
CA ASP A 99 20.17 3.76 11.06
C ASP A 99 20.32 4.09 9.57
N ALA A 100 20.63 3.08 8.74
CA ALA A 100 20.72 3.25 7.30
C ALA A 100 20.05 2.11 6.53
N ALA A 101 19.33 2.47 5.47
CA ALA A 101 18.44 1.62 4.67
C ALA A 101 18.86 1.54 3.22
N CYS A 102 18.66 0.38 2.63
CA CYS A 102 18.55 0.32 1.19
C CYS A 102 17.25 0.98 0.74
N ALA A 103 17.34 1.78 -0.31
CA ALA A 103 16.22 2.39 -0.98
C ALA A 103 16.51 2.48 -2.47
N LEU A 104 15.52 2.86 -3.26
CA LEU A 104 15.68 3.09 -4.69
C LEU A 104 15.60 4.59 -4.97
N ASP A 105 16.66 5.15 -5.53
CA ASP A 105 16.71 6.53 -5.97
C ASP A 105 16.11 6.64 -7.38
N CYS A 106 15.02 7.39 -7.49
CA CYS A 106 14.31 7.67 -8.73
C CYS A 106 14.59 9.08 -9.28
N GLY A 107 15.55 9.82 -8.71
CA GLY A 107 15.90 11.15 -9.20
C GLY A 107 16.40 11.15 -10.65
N GLY A 108 16.23 12.25 -11.38
CA GLY A 108 16.74 12.33 -12.76
C GLY A 108 15.98 11.45 -13.75
N GLU A 109 14.64 11.45 -13.65
CA GLU A 109 13.74 10.78 -14.60
C GLU A 109 13.87 9.24 -14.61
N ARG A 110 14.30 8.66 -13.49
CA ARG A 110 14.28 7.21 -13.28
C ARG A 110 12.91 6.77 -12.78
N ASP A 111 12.49 5.60 -13.24
CA ASP A 111 11.21 4.99 -12.93
C ASP A 111 11.36 4.01 -11.77
N CYS A 112 10.45 4.10 -10.82
CA CYS A 112 10.33 3.10 -9.76
C CYS A 112 9.79 1.78 -10.33
N PRO A 113 10.03 0.66 -9.64
CA PRO A 113 9.30 -0.58 -9.90
C PRO A 113 7.79 -0.36 -9.92
N GLU A 114 7.06 -1.25 -10.59
CA GLU A 114 5.60 -1.20 -10.62
C GLU A 114 5.02 -1.25 -9.20
N GLY A 115 3.93 -0.51 -8.97
CA GLY A 115 3.33 -0.36 -7.64
C GLY A 115 4.00 0.67 -6.72
N MET A 116 5.21 1.13 -7.05
CA MET A 116 5.91 2.18 -6.30
C MET A 116 5.76 3.57 -6.94
N ARG A 117 5.81 4.59 -6.10
CA ARG A 117 5.81 6.01 -6.50
C ARG A 117 7.12 6.70 -6.12
N CYS A 118 7.54 7.61 -6.97
CA CYS A 118 8.73 8.43 -6.73
C CYS A 118 8.35 9.65 -5.87
N GLU A 119 8.82 9.69 -4.62
CA GLU A 119 8.53 10.75 -3.66
C GLU A 119 9.77 11.53 -3.25
N GLN A 120 9.60 12.82 -2.96
CA GLN A 120 10.69 13.64 -2.45
C GLN A 120 10.73 13.57 -0.91
N VAL A 121 11.83 13.06 -0.37
CA VAL A 121 12.07 12.94 1.06
C VAL A 121 13.32 13.72 1.49
N ASP A 122 13.29 14.28 2.69
CA ASP A 122 14.47 14.89 3.29
C ASP A 122 15.31 13.82 3.99
N VAL A 123 16.53 13.60 3.48
CA VAL A 123 17.50 12.66 4.04
C VAL A 123 18.67 13.49 4.53
N GLU A 124 18.79 13.64 5.85
CA GLU A 124 19.84 14.43 6.52
C GLU A 124 19.93 15.89 6.01
N GLY A 125 18.80 16.55 5.77
CA GLY A 125 18.76 17.94 5.29
C GLY A 125 19.03 18.10 3.79
N SER A 126 19.07 17.00 3.04
CA SER A 126 19.15 16.99 1.58
C SER A 126 17.93 16.31 0.99
N ALA A 127 17.19 17.02 0.13
CA ALA A 127 16.08 16.45 -0.60
C ALA A 127 16.57 15.35 -1.57
N ARG A 128 15.96 14.16 -1.50
CA ARG A 128 16.20 13.03 -2.39
C ARG A 128 14.88 12.48 -2.93
N SER A 129 14.91 11.95 -4.14
CA SER A 129 13.77 11.28 -4.77
C SER A 129 13.88 9.78 -4.55
N ILE A 130 12.99 9.21 -3.74
CA ILE A 130 13.03 7.81 -3.32
C ILE A 130 11.73 7.11 -3.70
N CYS A 131 11.82 5.86 -4.15
CA CYS A 131 10.66 5.01 -4.41
C CYS A 131 10.03 4.50 -3.11
N PHE A 132 8.71 4.55 -3.01
CA PHE A 132 7.89 3.98 -1.94
C PHE A 132 6.70 3.22 -2.49
#